data_AF-A0A930U8X3-F1
#
_entry.id   AF-A0A930U8X3-F1
#
_cell.length_a   1.000
_cell.length_b   1.000
_cell.length_c   1.000
_cell.angle_alpha   90.00
_cell.angle_beta   90.00
_cell.angle_gamma   90.00
#
_symmetry.space_group_name_H-M   'P 1'
#
loop_
_entity.id
_entity.type
_entity.pdbx_description
1 polymer ?
#
loop_
_entity_poly.entity_id
_entity_poly.type
_entity_poly.pdbx_seq_one_letter_code
_entity_poly.pdbx_strand_id
1 'polypeptide(L)'
;MKTVVAPRKPPPPRKRTRSLALLVGLAVAGSVALLRQTGMLQSAELYAYDALIRVQPDWGADPRLVFVAVDDRTVARLNSDTLSDAALLATLERLRAYAPRVIAVDIFRDVPIGPGRDALLDYLNQQFLPLEGRIKPIILTCQLPSLGNPRGIDPPPVLDPADGIGYADVELDADKVVRRVAFSGVPATETPFFGFALTPGPEVRCRAPFALGFLSALSYLQTEGITLSRSAGGNFNVGGVRFAPLPRTMGGYNNLDPGLYQTLLAYRGRRPAVVVSLADVLEGTADADVFRDRVVLLGYSTLDKGDFHETLWTTTGYLAPRPPCESGFGGSPRRPAADLGVAPLDRNPMDRRVGFSGSLGGTQD
;
A
#
# COMPACT_ATOMS: atom_id res chain seq x y z
N MET A 1 14.53 81.33 -33.23
CA MET A 1 15.45 80.17 -33.28
C MET A 1 14.63 78.90 -33.49
N LYS A 2 14.72 78.26 -34.65
CA LYS A 2 14.09 76.96 -34.90
C LYS A 2 15.09 75.86 -34.55
N THR A 3 14.84 75.14 -33.46
CA THR A 3 15.61 73.96 -33.07
C THR A 3 15.34 72.85 -34.07
N VAL A 4 16.33 72.56 -34.91
CA VAL A 4 16.30 71.41 -35.83
C VAL A 4 16.50 70.14 -35.00
N VAL A 5 15.42 69.40 -34.78
CA VAL A 5 15.46 68.08 -34.15
C VAL A 5 16.02 67.09 -35.18
N ALA A 6 17.19 66.51 -34.89
CA ALA A 6 17.80 65.50 -35.74
C ALA A 6 16.90 64.26 -35.87
N PRO A 7 16.81 63.64 -37.07
CA PRO A 7 15.99 62.46 -37.27
C PRO A 7 16.53 61.27 -36.45
N ARG A 8 15.64 60.63 -35.68
CA ARG A 8 15.98 59.40 -34.95
C ARG A 8 16.35 58.31 -35.95
N LYS A 9 17.53 57.68 -35.77
CA LYS A 9 17.96 56.52 -36.56
C LYS A 9 16.89 55.41 -36.49
N PRO A 10 16.52 54.78 -37.62
CA PRO A 10 15.57 53.68 -37.62
C PRO A 10 16.12 52.50 -36.81
N PRO A 11 15.27 51.78 -36.04
CA PRO A 11 15.71 50.63 -35.27
C PRO A 11 16.29 49.55 -36.22
N PRO A 12 17.35 48.84 -35.81
CA PRO A 12 17.97 47.82 -36.65
C PRO A 12 16.97 46.73 -37.06
N PRO A 13 17.16 46.10 -38.24
CA PRO A 13 16.19 45.18 -38.81
C PRO A 13 16.00 43.92 -37.93
N ARG A 14 14.78 43.76 -37.39
CA ARG A 14 14.29 42.62 -36.56
C ARG A 14 14.45 41.21 -37.18
N LYS A 15 14.90 41.07 -38.43
CA LYS A 15 14.99 39.77 -39.12
C LYS A 15 16.12 38.88 -38.58
N ARG A 16 17.29 39.44 -38.29
CA ARG A 16 18.45 38.67 -37.77
C ARG A 16 18.20 38.05 -36.40
N THR A 17 17.47 38.76 -35.52
CA THR A 17 17.14 38.27 -34.18
C THR A 17 16.10 37.16 -34.19
N ARG A 18 15.15 37.18 -35.14
CA ARG A 18 14.15 36.10 -35.31
C ARG A 18 14.78 34.80 -35.81
N SER A 19 15.71 34.88 -36.76
CA SER A 19 16.43 33.70 -37.27
C SER A 19 17.31 33.05 -36.20
N LEU A 20 18.01 33.86 -35.39
CA LEU A 20 18.81 33.36 -34.27
C LEU A 20 17.93 32.70 -33.20
N ALA A 21 16.81 33.32 -32.82
CA ALA A 21 15.89 32.74 -31.84
C ALA A 21 15.30 31.41 -32.32
N LEU A 22 14.98 31.28 -33.61
CA LEU A 22 14.50 30.02 -34.19
C LEU A 22 15.59 28.93 -34.14
N LEU A 23 16.84 29.26 -34.49
CA LEU A 23 17.95 28.31 -34.44
C LEU A 23 18.24 27.83 -33.01
N VAL A 24 18.25 28.76 -32.05
CA VAL A 24 18.41 28.42 -30.62
C VAL A 24 17.24 27.55 -30.15
N GLY A 25 16.00 27.89 -30.51
CA GLY A 25 14.83 27.10 -30.16
C GLY A 25 14.89 25.67 -30.71
N LEU A 26 15.28 25.50 -31.98
CA LEU A 26 15.47 24.19 -32.60
C LEU A 26 16.61 23.40 -31.95
N ALA A 27 17.72 24.07 -31.63
CA ALA A 27 18.84 23.44 -30.94
C ALA A 27 18.42 22.92 -29.56
N VAL A 28 17.76 23.75 -28.75
CA VAL A 28 17.25 23.36 -27.42
C VAL A 28 16.23 22.23 -27.55
N ALA A 29 15.25 22.34 -28.45
CA ALA A 29 14.26 21.30 -28.67
C ALA A 29 14.89 19.97 -29.10
N GLY A 30 15.87 20.02 -30.02
CA GLY A 30 16.64 18.86 -30.45
C GLY A 30 17.45 18.23 -29.31
N SER A 31 18.11 19.05 -28.49
CA SER A 31 18.84 18.57 -27.31
C SER A 31 17.91 17.90 -26.29
N VAL A 32 16.76 18.50 -25.98
CA VAL A 32 15.77 17.91 -25.07
C VAL A 32 15.22 16.60 -25.64
N ALA A 33 14.88 16.56 -26.92
CA ALA A 33 14.41 15.35 -27.57
C ALA A 33 15.43 14.21 -27.50
N LEU A 34 16.72 14.52 -27.76
CA LEU A 34 17.80 13.54 -27.66
C LEU A 34 18.00 13.04 -26.22
N LEU A 35 18.08 13.96 -25.25
CA LEU A 35 18.24 13.61 -23.83
C LEU A 35 17.06 12.79 -23.29
N ARG A 36 15.85 13.05 -23.79
CA ARG A 36 14.66 12.27 -23.45
C ARG A 36 14.68 10.88 -24.09
N GLN A 37 15.15 10.78 -25.33
CA GLN A 37 15.26 9.50 -26.04
C GLN A 37 16.31 8.57 -25.41
N THR A 38 17.38 9.13 -24.82
CA THR A 38 18.39 8.37 -24.06
C THR A 38 17.99 8.08 -22.61
N GLY A 39 16.86 8.61 -22.13
CA GLY A 39 16.41 8.46 -20.74
C GLY A 39 17.18 9.31 -19.72
N MET A 40 18.09 10.19 -20.16
CA MET A 40 18.87 11.05 -19.26
C MET A 40 18.02 12.03 -18.45
N LEU A 41 16.80 12.34 -18.92
CA LEU A 41 15.84 13.19 -18.22
C LEU A 41 14.84 12.41 -17.35
N GLN A 42 14.84 11.07 -17.39
CA GLN A 42 13.80 10.24 -16.76
C GLN A 42 13.61 10.58 -15.28
N SER A 43 14.68 10.67 -14.49
CA SER A 43 14.56 10.98 -13.06
C SER A 43 13.93 12.36 -12.82
N ALA A 44 14.27 13.36 -13.63
CA ALA A 44 13.68 14.70 -13.53
C ALA A 44 12.22 14.73 -13.98
N GLU A 45 11.87 13.97 -15.03
CA GLU A 45 10.50 13.84 -15.53
C GLU A 45 9.61 13.10 -14.53
N LEU A 46 10.10 12.04 -13.88
CA LEU A 46 9.39 11.33 -12.82
C LEU A 46 9.22 12.20 -11.58
N TYR A 47 10.24 12.95 -11.17
CA TYR A 47 10.10 13.91 -10.08
C TYR A 47 9.04 14.99 -10.37
N ALA A 48 9.03 15.51 -11.61
CA ALA A 48 8.02 16.46 -12.06
C ALA A 48 6.62 15.83 -12.09
N TYR A 49 6.50 14.58 -12.55
CA TYR A 49 5.26 13.81 -12.49
C TYR A 49 4.74 13.69 -11.06
N ASP A 50 5.60 13.31 -10.12
CA ASP A 50 5.22 13.17 -8.71
C ASP A 50 4.72 14.49 -8.13
N ALA A 51 5.38 15.61 -8.46
CA ALA A 51 4.96 16.93 -8.04
C ALA A 51 3.58 17.29 -8.62
N LEU A 52 3.31 16.96 -9.88
CA LEU A 52 2.01 17.20 -10.52
C LEU A 52 0.90 16.34 -9.92
N ILE A 53 1.17 15.09 -9.57
CA ILE A 53 0.20 14.25 -8.85
C ILE A 53 -0.05 14.80 -7.45
N ARG A 54 0.97 15.30 -6.76
CA ARG A 54 0.80 15.90 -5.42
C ARG A 54 -0.03 17.18 -5.42
N VAL A 55 -0.09 17.90 -6.55
CA VAL A 55 -0.92 19.10 -6.71
C VAL A 55 -2.38 18.77 -7.02
N GLN A 56 -2.70 17.50 -7.34
CA GLN A 56 -4.09 17.08 -7.54
C GLN A 56 -4.91 17.25 -6.26
N PRO A 57 -6.23 17.48 -6.38
CA PRO A 57 -7.12 17.51 -5.23
C PRO A 57 -7.06 16.21 -4.42
N ASP A 58 -7.06 16.31 -3.09
CA ASP A 58 -7.22 15.15 -2.21
C ASP A 58 -8.68 14.65 -2.32
N TRP A 59 -8.86 13.43 -2.81
CA TRP A 59 -10.19 12.83 -2.98
C TRP A 59 -10.72 12.16 -1.70
N GLY A 60 -9.98 12.29 -0.60
CA GLY A 60 -10.29 11.70 0.70
C GLY A 60 -10.29 10.17 0.66
N ALA A 61 -10.70 9.57 1.77
CA ALA A 61 -10.87 8.12 1.87
C ALA A 61 -11.98 7.63 0.91
N ASP A 62 -11.73 6.53 0.21
CA ASP A 62 -12.75 5.87 -0.60
C ASP A 62 -13.74 5.14 0.31
N PRO A 63 -15.05 5.44 0.26
CA PRO A 63 -16.03 4.82 1.14
C PRO A 63 -16.21 3.31 0.89
N ARG A 64 -15.67 2.78 -0.21
CA ARG A 64 -15.71 1.35 -0.55
C ARG A 64 -14.57 0.55 0.05
N LEU A 65 -13.57 1.20 0.65
CA LEU A 65 -12.33 0.58 1.12
C LEU A 65 -12.18 0.72 2.63
N VAL A 66 -11.71 -0.35 3.28
CA VAL A 66 -11.28 -0.36 4.68
C VAL A 66 -10.00 -1.14 4.81
N PHE A 67 -9.04 -0.60 5.54
CA PHE A 67 -7.84 -1.32 5.94
C PHE A 67 -8.04 -1.89 7.34
N VAL A 68 -7.72 -3.17 7.51
CA VAL A 68 -7.59 -3.81 8.82
C VAL A 68 -6.12 -4.03 9.07
N ALA A 69 -5.58 -3.27 10.02
CA ALA A 69 -4.16 -3.22 10.30
C ALA A 69 -3.79 -4.19 11.44
N VAL A 70 -2.87 -5.11 11.17
CA VAL A 70 -2.09 -5.75 12.24
C VAL A 70 -1.07 -4.73 12.72
N ASP A 71 -1.47 -3.96 13.73
CA ASP A 71 -0.73 -2.85 14.33
C ASP A 71 -0.11 -3.23 15.69
N ASP A 72 0.61 -2.30 16.32
CA ASP A 72 1.27 -2.54 17.62
C ASP A 72 0.27 -2.93 18.72
N ARG A 73 -0.98 -2.45 18.65
CA ARG A 73 -2.05 -2.86 19.58
C ARG A 73 -2.39 -4.33 19.39
N THR A 74 -2.47 -4.78 18.15
CA THR A 74 -2.72 -6.19 17.81
C THR A 74 -1.56 -7.07 18.28
N VAL A 75 -0.32 -6.64 18.04
CA VAL A 75 0.89 -7.34 18.50
C VAL A 75 0.91 -7.48 20.02
N ALA A 76 0.65 -6.38 20.74
CA ALA A 76 0.57 -6.39 22.20
C ALA A 76 -0.57 -7.30 22.71
N ARG A 77 -1.73 -7.27 22.05
CA ARG A 77 -2.91 -8.07 22.41
C ARG A 77 -2.66 -9.57 22.23
N LEU A 78 -2.04 -9.96 21.13
CA LEU A 78 -1.73 -11.36 20.82
C LEU A 78 -0.45 -11.85 21.52
N ASN A 79 0.33 -10.93 22.11
CA ASN A 79 1.68 -11.19 22.60
C ASN A 79 2.55 -11.90 21.54
N SER A 80 2.38 -11.50 20.28
CA SER A 80 3.06 -12.06 19.13
C SER A 80 3.07 -11.06 17.98
N ASP A 81 4.21 -10.95 17.31
CA ASP A 81 4.37 -10.12 16.12
C ASP A 81 3.79 -10.79 14.86
N THR A 82 3.35 -12.05 14.95
CA THR A 82 2.91 -12.85 13.81
C THR A 82 1.56 -13.46 14.12
N LEU A 83 0.59 -13.26 13.22
CA LEU A 83 -0.73 -13.87 13.34
C LEU A 83 -0.60 -15.39 13.27
N SER A 84 -1.15 -16.11 14.25
CA SER A 84 -1.31 -17.57 14.16
C SER A 84 -2.47 -17.94 13.24
N ASP A 85 -2.53 -19.20 12.82
CA ASP A 85 -3.63 -19.72 11.99
C ASP A 85 -4.98 -19.61 12.73
N ALA A 86 -5.01 -19.86 14.04
CA ALA A 86 -6.18 -19.65 14.88
C ALA A 86 -6.60 -18.17 14.94
N ALA A 87 -5.64 -17.24 15.04
CA ALA A 87 -5.95 -15.82 15.06
C ALA A 87 -6.43 -15.32 13.68
N LEU A 88 -5.85 -15.83 12.59
CA LEU A 88 -6.30 -15.52 11.23
C LEU A 88 -7.72 -16.07 10.98
N LEU A 89 -8.00 -17.31 11.39
CA LEU A 89 -9.35 -17.88 11.33
C LEU A 89 -10.35 -17.01 12.10
N ALA A 90 -10.05 -16.70 13.36
CA ALA A 90 -10.91 -15.87 14.21
C ALA A 90 -11.15 -14.46 13.63
N THR A 91 -10.16 -13.93 12.90
CA THR A 91 -10.26 -12.66 12.15
C THR A 91 -11.22 -12.80 10.98
N LEU A 92 -11.03 -13.82 10.14
CA LEU A 92 -11.85 -14.04 8.95
C LEU A 92 -13.32 -14.29 9.32
N GLU A 93 -13.58 -15.08 10.36
CA GLU A 93 -14.95 -15.34 10.83
C GLU A 93 -15.66 -14.06 11.27
N ARG A 94 -14.98 -13.20 12.05
CA ARG A 94 -15.52 -11.92 12.51
C ARG A 94 -15.76 -10.95 11.37
N LEU A 95 -14.78 -10.80 10.48
CA LEU A 95 -14.92 -9.94 9.31
C LEU A 95 -16.07 -10.42 8.42
N ARG A 96 -16.21 -11.74 8.19
CA ARG A 96 -17.35 -12.28 7.44
C ARG A 96 -18.69 -12.00 8.12
N ALA A 97 -18.76 -12.03 9.45
CA ALA A 97 -19.97 -11.67 10.20
C ALA A 97 -20.41 -10.20 9.99
N TYR A 98 -19.48 -9.29 9.67
CA TYR A 98 -19.79 -7.89 9.32
C TYR A 98 -20.26 -7.69 7.87
N ALA A 99 -20.39 -8.78 7.09
CA ALA A 99 -20.87 -8.77 5.71
C ALA A 99 -20.13 -7.79 4.76
N PRO A 100 -18.78 -7.82 4.68
CA PRO A 100 -18.06 -7.16 3.61
C PRO A 100 -18.33 -7.86 2.28
N ARG A 101 -18.15 -7.12 1.17
CA ARG A 101 -18.19 -7.70 -0.17
C ARG A 101 -16.98 -8.57 -0.44
N VAL A 102 -15.80 -8.09 -0.03
CA VAL A 102 -14.51 -8.74 -0.30
C VAL A 102 -13.62 -8.60 0.93
N ILE A 103 -12.88 -9.66 1.25
CA ILE A 103 -11.78 -9.65 2.21
C ILE A 103 -10.53 -10.07 1.45
N ALA A 104 -9.60 -9.15 1.24
CA ALA A 104 -8.28 -9.46 0.69
C ALA A 104 -7.27 -9.55 1.83
N VAL A 105 -6.51 -10.63 1.85
CA VAL A 105 -5.58 -10.96 2.93
C VAL A 105 -4.17 -10.88 2.39
N ASP A 106 -3.48 -9.78 2.71
CA ASP A 106 -2.08 -9.55 2.40
C ASP A 106 -1.16 -10.08 3.52
N ILE A 107 -1.35 -11.37 3.81
CA ILE A 107 -0.64 -12.09 4.85
C ILE A 107 -0.31 -13.49 4.28
N PHE A 108 0.95 -13.74 3.92
CA PHE A 108 1.40 -15.03 3.39
C PHE A 108 1.11 -16.15 4.38
N ARG A 109 0.56 -17.28 3.91
CA ARG A 109 0.11 -18.39 4.77
C ARG A 109 0.37 -19.77 4.15
N ASP A 110 1.50 -19.89 3.43
CA ASP A 110 2.00 -21.12 2.83
C ASP A 110 2.24 -22.21 3.89
N VAL A 111 2.90 -21.84 4.99
CA VAL A 111 3.23 -22.73 6.09
C VAL A 111 2.31 -22.53 7.32
N PRO A 112 2.14 -23.56 8.17
CA PRO A 112 1.42 -23.42 9.43
C PRO A 112 2.13 -22.43 10.36
N ILE A 113 1.36 -21.55 11.01
CA ILE A 113 1.89 -20.64 12.03
C ILE A 113 1.08 -20.79 13.32
N GLY A 114 1.72 -21.31 14.37
CA GLY A 114 1.04 -21.54 15.65
C GLY A 114 -0.11 -22.55 15.54
N PRO A 115 -1.07 -22.53 16.49
CA PRO A 115 -2.21 -23.45 16.49
C PRO A 115 -3.28 -23.06 15.47
N GLY A 116 -4.15 -24.01 15.09
CA GLY A 116 -5.38 -23.75 14.32
C GLY A 116 -5.32 -24.03 12.82
N ARG A 117 -4.24 -24.63 12.32
CA ARG A 117 -4.04 -24.88 10.87
C ARG A 117 -5.20 -25.64 10.22
N ASP A 118 -5.58 -26.78 10.78
CA ASP A 118 -6.60 -27.63 10.17
C ASP A 118 -7.96 -26.91 10.12
N ALA A 119 -8.35 -26.26 11.21
CA ALA A 119 -9.57 -25.46 11.26
C ALA A 119 -9.56 -24.29 10.26
N LEU A 120 -8.41 -23.61 10.10
CA LEU A 120 -8.26 -22.56 9.10
C LEU A 120 -8.42 -23.10 7.68
N LEU A 121 -7.76 -24.22 7.36
CA LEU A 121 -7.88 -24.83 6.03
C LEU A 121 -9.29 -25.34 5.77
N ASP A 122 -9.95 -25.97 6.74
CA ASP A 122 -11.34 -26.41 6.62
C ASP A 122 -12.28 -25.23 6.34
N TYR A 123 -12.11 -24.13 7.08
CA TYR A 123 -12.86 -22.91 6.85
C TYR A 123 -12.61 -22.34 5.46
N LEU A 124 -11.35 -22.19 5.04
CA LEU A 124 -11.00 -21.67 3.72
C LEU A 124 -11.56 -22.55 2.61
N ASN A 125 -11.46 -23.87 2.73
CA ASN A 125 -12.00 -24.83 1.77
C ASN A 125 -13.52 -24.69 1.61
N GLN A 126 -14.26 -24.41 2.70
CA GLN A 126 -15.69 -24.10 2.63
C GLN A 126 -15.98 -22.78 1.91
N GLN A 127 -15.16 -21.75 2.16
CA GLN A 127 -15.31 -20.45 1.49
C GLN A 127 -14.87 -20.50 0.01
N PHE A 128 -14.07 -21.50 -0.36
CA PHE A 128 -13.48 -21.67 -1.69
C PHE A 128 -14.26 -22.70 -2.53
N LEU A 129 -15.46 -23.12 -2.13
CA LEU A 129 -16.33 -23.93 -3.00
C LEU A 129 -16.55 -23.23 -4.36
N PRO A 130 -16.64 -23.97 -5.49
CA PRO A 130 -16.80 -23.38 -6.82
C PRO A 130 -17.96 -22.40 -6.87
N LEU A 131 -17.70 -21.20 -7.38
CA LEU A 131 -18.72 -20.20 -7.67
C LEU A 131 -18.74 -20.04 -9.18
N GLU A 132 -19.81 -20.47 -9.85
CA GLU A 132 -19.89 -20.48 -11.32
C GLU A 132 -19.56 -19.10 -11.92
N GLY A 133 -18.35 -18.97 -12.44
CA GLY A 133 -17.82 -17.74 -13.01
C GLY A 133 -17.64 -16.57 -12.04
N ARG A 134 -17.72 -16.77 -10.71
CA ARG A 134 -17.54 -15.69 -9.71
C ARG A 134 -16.22 -15.79 -8.97
N ILE A 135 -15.62 -14.62 -8.77
CA ILE A 135 -14.42 -14.45 -7.94
C ILE A 135 -14.82 -14.68 -6.47
N LYS A 136 -13.92 -15.32 -5.70
CA LYS A 136 -14.19 -15.64 -4.29
C LYS A 136 -14.29 -14.34 -3.46
N PRO A 137 -15.13 -14.32 -2.40
CA PRO A 137 -15.25 -13.16 -1.51
C PRO A 137 -14.07 -13.04 -0.53
N ILE A 138 -13.29 -14.11 -0.34
CA ILE A 138 -12.02 -14.08 0.40
C ILE A 138 -10.92 -14.34 -0.63
N ILE A 139 -9.95 -13.42 -0.70
CA ILE A 139 -8.81 -13.51 -1.60
C ILE A 139 -7.55 -13.55 -0.76
N LEU A 140 -6.74 -14.58 -0.95
CA LEU A 140 -5.49 -14.79 -0.23
C LEU A 140 -4.31 -14.40 -1.12
N THR A 141 -3.16 -14.19 -0.50
CA THR A 141 -1.96 -13.74 -1.20
C THR A 141 -0.97 -14.86 -1.52
N CYS A 142 -0.21 -14.69 -2.61
CA CYS A 142 1.03 -15.40 -2.90
C CYS A 142 2.09 -14.43 -3.43
N GLN A 143 3.35 -14.84 -3.56
CA GLN A 143 4.41 -13.99 -4.08
C GLN A 143 4.97 -14.58 -5.37
N LEU A 144 5.03 -13.80 -6.44
CA LEU A 144 5.64 -14.21 -7.70
C LEU A 144 7.15 -14.44 -7.52
N PRO A 145 7.78 -15.24 -8.42
CA PRO A 145 9.23 -15.34 -8.50
C PRO A 145 9.92 -13.98 -8.66
N SER A 146 10.99 -13.75 -7.91
CA SER A 146 11.82 -12.54 -7.99
C SER A 146 13.31 -12.87 -7.85
N LEU A 147 14.21 -11.87 -8.05
CA LEU A 147 15.66 -12.07 -7.87
C LEU A 147 16.02 -12.50 -6.43
N GLY A 148 15.31 -11.96 -5.43
CA GLY A 148 15.51 -12.30 -4.02
C GLY A 148 14.83 -13.61 -3.61
N ASN A 149 13.80 -14.03 -4.33
CA ASN A 149 13.08 -15.28 -4.09
C ASN A 149 12.70 -15.95 -5.43
N PRO A 150 13.61 -16.72 -6.05
CA PRO A 150 13.40 -17.28 -7.40
C PRO A 150 12.23 -18.26 -7.52
N ARG A 151 11.73 -18.80 -6.40
CA ARG A 151 10.58 -19.71 -6.39
C ARG A 151 9.25 -19.01 -6.10
N GLY A 152 9.30 -17.79 -5.54
CA GLY A 152 8.13 -17.12 -4.98
C GLY A 152 7.68 -17.76 -3.66
N ILE A 153 6.51 -17.35 -3.16
CA ILE A 153 5.87 -17.88 -1.95
C ILE A 153 4.54 -18.49 -2.36
N ASP A 154 4.24 -19.71 -1.88
CA ASP A 154 2.98 -20.39 -2.16
C ASP A 154 1.79 -19.67 -1.49
N PRO A 155 0.56 -19.80 -2.04
CA PRO A 155 -0.63 -19.56 -1.24
C PRO A 155 -0.82 -20.66 -0.18
N PRO A 156 -1.75 -20.51 0.77
CA PRO A 156 -2.18 -21.64 1.60
C PRO A 156 -2.73 -22.79 0.72
N PRO A 157 -2.53 -24.06 1.12
CA PRO A 157 -2.94 -25.25 0.37
C PRO A 157 -4.45 -25.49 0.46
N VAL A 158 -5.22 -24.61 -0.17
CA VAL A 158 -6.68 -24.70 -0.31
C VAL A 158 -7.06 -25.56 -1.52
N LEU A 159 -8.24 -26.19 -1.48
CA LEU A 159 -8.68 -27.17 -2.50
C LEU A 159 -8.92 -26.56 -3.89
N ASP A 160 -9.49 -25.35 -3.95
CA ASP A 160 -9.82 -24.66 -5.21
C ASP A 160 -9.27 -23.21 -5.18
N PRO A 161 -7.96 -23.02 -5.42
CA PRO A 161 -7.33 -21.70 -5.37
C PRO A 161 -7.71 -20.78 -6.56
N ALA A 162 -8.42 -21.31 -7.56
CA ALA A 162 -8.81 -20.52 -8.73
C ALA A 162 -9.70 -19.33 -8.31
N ASP A 163 -9.40 -18.15 -8.86
CA ASP A 163 -10.12 -16.90 -8.59
C ASP A 163 -10.22 -16.52 -7.09
N GLY A 164 -9.37 -17.11 -6.23
CA GLY A 164 -9.28 -16.84 -4.80
C GLY A 164 -7.87 -16.50 -4.32
N ILE A 165 -6.88 -16.52 -5.22
CA ILE A 165 -5.49 -16.16 -4.94
C ILE A 165 -5.04 -15.04 -5.86
N GLY A 166 -4.53 -13.95 -5.29
CA GLY A 166 -3.85 -12.87 -6.02
C GLY A 166 -2.42 -12.69 -5.51
N TYR A 167 -1.51 -12.18 -6.32
CA TYR A 167 -0.14 -11.92 -5.87
C TYR A 167 0.03 -10.54 -5.23
N ALA A 168 0.90 -10.40 -4.22
CA ALA A 168 1.15 -9.14 -3.50
C ALA A 168 2.44 -8.40 -3.92
N ASP A 169 2.96 -8.71 -5.10
CA ASP A 169 4.16 -8.06 -5.64
C ASP A 169 3.91 -6.58 -5.98
N VAL A 170 4.90 -5.74 -5.66
CA VAL A 170 4.92 -4.31 -5.98
C VAL A 170 6.04 -4.01 -6.97
N GLU A 171 5.77 -3.09 -7.89
CA GLU A 171 6.74 -2.63 -8.88
C GLU A 171 7.46 -1.39 -8.36
N LEU A 172 8.74 -1.55 -8.02
CA LEU A 172 9.61 -0.47 -7.56
C LEU A 172 10.36 0.16 -8.72
N ASP A 173 10.28 1.48 -8.83
CA ASP A 173 11.16 2.23 -9.73
C ASP A 173 12.60 2.26 -9.19
N ALA A 174 13.54 2.78 -10.00
CA ALA A 174 14.96 2.84 -9.64
C ALA A 174 15.22 3.64 -8.34
N ASP A 175 14.36 4.62 -8.04
CA ASP A 175 14.38 5.42 -6.82
C ASP A 175 13.51 4.84 -5.69
N LYS A 176 13.04 3.59 -5.84
CA LYS A 176 12.22 2.83 -4.89
C LYS A 176 10.81 3.35 -4.66
N VAL A 177 10.38 4.36 -5.42
CA VAL A 177 9.00 4.85 -5.34
C VAL A 177 8.09 3.97 -6.19
N VAL A 178 6.96 3.56 -5.61
CA VAL A 178 5.91 2.83 -6.32
C VAL A 178 5.09 3.82 -7.14
N ARG A 179 5.15 3.72 -8.47
CA ARG A 179 4.36 4.58 -9.39
C ARG A 179 3.44 3.80 -10.31
N ARG A 180 3.68 2.50 -10.40
CA ARG A 180 3.03 1.57 -11.31
C ARG A 180 2.69 0.29 -10.57
N VAL A 181 1.74 -0.46 -11.10
CA VAL A 181 1.40 -1.79 -10.60
C VAL A 181 1.30 -2.75 -11.78
N ALA A 182 1.95 -3.90 -11.67
CA ALA A 182 1.69 -5.04 -12.54
C ALA A 182 0.40 -5.70 -12.06
N PHE A 183 -0.72 -5.46 -12.75
CA PHE A 183 -2.02 -5.96 -12.32
C PHE A 183 -2.31 -7.38 -12.85
N SER A 184 -1.59 -7.83 -13.88
CA SER A 184 -1.65 -9.20 -14.38
C SER A 184 -0.26 -9.78 -14.61
N GLY A 185 -0.05 -10.97 -14.04
CA GLY A 185 1.13 -11.82 -14.23
C GLY A 185 1.15 -12.51 -15.61
N VAL A 186 0.02 -12.54 -16.33
CA VAL A 186 -0.02 -13.06 -17.69
C VAL A 186 0.89 -12.21 -18.58
N PRO A 187 1.83 -12.81 -19.33
CA PRO A 187 2.72 -12.05 -20.20
C PRO A 187 1.94 -11.20 -21.21
N ALA A 188 2.31 -9.92 -21.30
CA ALA A 188 1.78 -9.00 -22.29
C ALA A 188 2.47 -9.15 -23.66
N THR A 189 3.67 -9.71 -23.68
CA THR A 189 4.45 -10.03 -24.89
C THR A 189 5.06 -11.42 -24.77
N GLU A 190 5.36 -12.06 -25.91
CA GLU A 190 5.98 -13.40 -25.94
C GLU A 190 7.40 -13.43 -25.35
N THR A 191 8.08 -12.28 -25.29
CA THR A 191 9.44 -12.14 -24.75
C THR A 191 9.52 -10.92 -23.81
N PRO A 192 9.54 -11.12 -22.48
CA PRO A 192 9.86 -10.05 -21.52
C PRO A 192 11.31 -9.58 -21.70
N PHE A 193 11.59 -8.29 -21.45
CA PHE A 193 12.95 -7.73 -21.58
C PHE A 193 13.81 -8.04 -20.34
N PHE A 194 13.20 -8.09 -19.15
CA PHE A 194 13.78 -8.72 -17.96
C PHE A 194 13.06 -10.04 -17.68
N GLY A 195 13.83 -11.13 -17.71
CA GLY A 195 13.34 -12.51 -17.67
C GLY A 195 12.72 -12.93 -16.34
N PHE A 196 11.56 -12.39 -16.00
CA PHE A 196 10.57 -13.07 -15.17
C PHE A 196 9.40 -13.49 -16.07
N ALA A 197 9.74 -14.14 -17.18
CA ALA A 197 8.76 -15.02 -17.79
C ALA A 197 8.33 -15.99 -16.69
N LEU A 198 7.01 -16.05 -16.42
CA LEU A 198 6.35 -17.18 -15.79
C LEU A 198 6.51 -18.43 -16.68
N THR A 199 7.75 -18.76 -17.05
CA THR A 199 8.07 -19.98 -17.77
C THR A 199 7.65 -21.08 -16.81
N PRO A 200 6.62 -21.88 -17.13
CA PRO A 200 6.08 -22.84 -16.18
C PRO A 200 7.16 -23.88 -15.89
N GLY A 201 7.85 -23.70 -14.77
CA GLY A 201 8.77 -24.66 -14.20
C GLY A 201 8.12 -25.35 -13.01
N PRO A 202 8.48 -26.61 -12.70
CA PRO A 202 8.01 -27.29 -11.49
C PRO A 202 8.40 -26.55 -10.19
N GLU A 203 9.33 -25.57 -10.26
CA GLU A 203 9.79 -24.80 -9.11
C GLU A 203 9.00 -23.50 -8.83
N VAL A 204 8.10 -23.08 -9.73
CA VAL A 204 7.32 -21.84 -9.56
C VAL A 204 6.10 -22.11 -8.67
N ARG A 205 6.09 -21.47 -7.49
CA ARG A 205 5.10 -21.65 -6.42
C ARG A 205 3.83 -20.82 -6.63
N CYS A 206 3.97 -19.51 -6.82
CA CYS A 206 2.84 -18.62 -7.11
C CYS A 206 2.57 -18.54 -8.61
N ARG A 207 1.33 -18.82 -9.01
CA ARG A 207 0.85 -18.76 -10.41
C ARG A 207 -0.41 -17.91 -10.57
N ALA A 208 -0.69 -17.07 -9.57
CA ALA A 208 -1.86 -16.20 -9.61
C ALA A 208 -1.81 -15.30 -10.86
N PRO A 209 -2.86 -15.25 -11.68
CA PRO A 209 -2.86 -14.46 -12.91
C PRO A 209 -2.97 -12.96 -12.65
N PHE A 210 -3.46 -12.55 -11.47
CA PHE A 210 -3.76 -11.17 -11.14
C PHE A 210 -3.21 -10.76 -9.77
N ALA A 211 -2.89 -9.48 -9.63
CA ALA A 211 -2.48 -8.90 -8.35
C ALA A 211 -3.65 -8.94 -7.35
N LEU A 212 -3.34 -9.10 -6.06
CA LEU A 212 -4.30 -9.13 -4.95
C LEU A 212 -5.28 -7.95 -5.01
N GLY A 213 -4.75 -6.73 -5.17
CA GLY A 213 -5.58 -5.52 -5.27
C GLY A 213 -6.48 -5.49 -6.52
N PHE A 214 -5.99 -5.99 -7.66
CA PHE A 214 -6.79 -6.04 -8.89
C PHE A 214 -7.90 -7.08 -8.80
N LEU A 215 -7.59 -8.29 -8.32
CA LEU A 215 -8.57 -9.35 -8.11
C LEU A 215 -9.64 -8.93 -7.09
N SER A 216 -9.25 -8.19 -6.05
CA SER A 216 -10.17 -7.61 -5.06
C SER A 216 -11.15 -6.61 -5.68
N ALA A 217 -10.63 -5.71 -6.52
CA ALA A 217 -11.46 -4.77 -7.26
C ALA A 217 -12.42 -5.49 -8.23
N LEU A 218 -11.95 -6.53 -8.93
CA LEU A 218 -12.80 -7.34 -9.81
C LEU A 218 -13.89 -8.09 -9.02
N SER A 219 -13.57 -8.68 -7.87
CA SER A 219 -14.54 -9.36 -7.00
C SER A 219 -15.64 -8.40 -6.56
N TYR A 220 -15.27 -7.18 -6.15
CA TYR A 220 -16.23 -6.12 -5.84
C TYR A 220 -17.08 -5.74 -7.06
N LEU A 221 -16.45 -5.44 -8.19
CA LEU A 221 -17.13 -4.96 -9.40
C LEU A 221 -18.06 -6.00 -10.03
N GLN A 222 -17.74 -7.29 -9.88
CA GLN A 222 -18.58 -8.36 -10.37
C GLN A 222 -19.96 -8.37 -9.70
N THR A 223 -20.05 -7.94 -8.42
CA THR A 223 -21.34 -7.77 -7.73
C THR A 223 -22.17 -6.62 -8.30
N GLU A 224 -21.54 -5.69 -9.01
CA GLU A 224 -22.18 -4.58 -9.76
C GLU A 224 -22.45 -4.95 -11.23
N GLY A 225 -22.29 -6.23 -11.61
CA GLY A 225 -22.45 -6.69 -12.99
C GLY A 225 -21.30 -6.29 -13.92
N ILE A 226 -20.18 -5.79 -13.38
CA ILE A 226 -19.01 -5.40 -14.14
C ILE A 226 -17.97 -6.52 -14.11
N THR A 227 -17.74 -7.16 -15.25
CA THR A 227 -16.86 -8.32 -15.37
C THR A 227 -15.59 -8.01 -16.17
N LEU A 228 -14.57 -8.83 -15.95
CA LEU A 228 -13.35 -8.85 -16.75
C LEU A 228 -13.61 -9.61 -18.06
N SER A 229 -13.16 -9.04 -19.17
CA SER A 229 -13.12 -9.72 -20.46
C SER A 229 -11.77 -9.48 -21.13
N ARG A 230 -11.40 -10.38 -22.05
CA ARG A 230 -10.18 -10.25 -22.85
C ARG A 230 -10.55 -10.02 -24.31
N SER A 231 -10.01 -8.97 -24.89
CA SER A 231 -10.20 -8.66 -26.31
C SER A 231 -9.34 -9.57 -27.20
N ALA A 232 -9.71 -9.70 -28.48
CA ALA A 232 -8.91 -10.43 -29.48
C ALA A 232 -7.47 -9.89 -29.61
N GLY A 233 -7.26 -8.58 -29.35
CA GLY A 233 -5.95 -7.95 -29.33
C GLY A 233 -5.18 -8.11 -28.01
N GLY A 234 -5.57 -9.05 -27.15
CA GLY A 234 -4.89 -9.38 -25.89
C GLY A 234 -5.24 -8.48 -24.70
N ASN A 235 -5.72 -7.25 -24.93
CA ASN A 235 -6.06 -6.31 -23.86
C ASN A 235 -7.16 -6.84 -22.94
N PHE A 236 -7.08 -6.47 -21.67
CA PHE A 236 -8.14 -6.67 -20.68
C PHE A 236 -9.15 -5.52 -20.74
N ASN A 237 -10.43 -5.82 -20.54
CA ASN A 237 -11.49 -4.83 -20.43
C ASN A 237 -12.32 -5.06 -19.17
N VAL A 238 -12.58 -4.00 -18.42
CA VAL A 238 -13.42 -4.01 -17.20
C VAL A 238 -14.46 -2.90 -17.36
N GLY A 239 -15.74 -3.26 -17.49
CA GLY A 239 -16.83 -2.27 -17.57
C GLY A 239 -16.67 -1.25 -18.72
N GLY A 240 -16.08 -1.66 -19.85
CA GLY A 240 -15.79 -0.79 -20.99
C GLY A 240 -14.46 -0.02 -20.91
N VAL A 241 -13.75 -0.08 -19.77
CA VAL A 241 -12.40 0.48 -19.63
C VAL A 241 -11.39 -0.52 -20.15
N ARG A 242 -10.57 -0.09 -21.12
CA ARG A 242 -9.50 -0.90 -21.70
C ARG A 242 -8.20 -0.76 -20.90
N PHE A 243 -7.67 -1.89 -20.45
CA PHE A 243 -6.34 -2.03 -19.85
C PHE A 243 -5.38 -2.64 -20.88
N ALA A 244 -4.59 -1.77 -21.51
CA ALA A 244 -3.55 -2.17 -22.45
C ALA A 244 -2.19 -2.24 -21.73
N PRO A 245 -1.23 -3.04 -22.21
CA PRO A 245 0.15 -2.99 -21.73
C PRO A 245 0.73 -1.58 -21.84
N LEU A 246 1.54 -1.17 -20.85
CA LEU A 246 2.25 0.10 -20.96
C LEU A 246 3.28 0.03 -22.10
N PRO A 247 3.35 1.05 -22.96
CA PRO A 247 4.41 1.11 -23.96
C PRO A 247 5.78 1.29 -23.27
N ARG A 248 6.85 0.87 -23.96
CA ARG A 248 8.23 1.02 -23.47
C ARG A 248 8.60 2.46 -23.13
N THR A 249 7.93 3.42 -23.78
CA THR A 249 8.05 4.85 -23.52
C THR A 249 6.69 5.40 -23.12
N MET A 250 6.56 5.85 -21.87
CA MET A 250 5.33 6.45 -21.35
C MET A 250 5.67 7.54 -20.34
N GLY A 251 5.17 8.77 -20.57
CA GLY A 251 5.47 9.89 -19.68
C GLY A 251 6.98 10.14 -19.58
N GLY A 252 7.55 9.97 -18.38
CA GLY A 252 8.98 10.03 -18.11
C GLY A 252 9.74 8.70 -18.23
N TYR A 253 9.04 7.57 -18.39
CA TYR A 253 9.69 6.27 -18.51
C TYR A 253 10.32 6.08 -19.88
N ASN A 254 11.58 5.63 -19.88
CA ASN A 254 12.31 5.16 -21.04
C ASN A 254 12.69 3.68 -20.85
N ASN A 255 12.44 2.85 -21.86
CA ASN A 255 12.73 1.42 -21.86
C ASN A 255 12.06 0.62 -20.72
N LEU A 256 10.81 0.95 -20.41
CA LEU A 256 9.98 0.18 -19.48
C LEU A 256 9.81 -1.25 -19.99
N ASP A 257 9.97 -2.25 -19.11
CA ASP A 257 9.74 -3.65 -19.47
C ASP A 257 8.24 -3.90 -19.71
N PRO A 258 7.82 -4.21 -20.95
CA PRO A 258 6.43 -4.47 -21.27
C PRO A 258 6.02 -5.92 -20.96
N GLY A 259 6.84 -6.70 -20.26
CA GLY A 259 6.63 -8.13 -20.01
C GLY A 259 5.31 -8.47 -19.31
N LEU A 260 4.87 -7.61 -18.38
CA LEU A 260 3.61 -7.77 -17.64
C LEU A 260 2.61 -6.67 -17.99
N TYR A 261 1.34 -6.97 -17.82
CA TYR A 261 0.30 -5.95 -17.88
C TYR A 261 0.40 -5.03 -16.66
N GLN A 262 0.79 -3.80 -16.93
CA GLN A 262 1.00 -2.77 -15.92
C GLN A 262 0.09 -1.57 -16.17
N THR A 263 -0.11 -0.76 -15.13
CA THR A 263 -0.74 0.55 -15.24
C THR A 263 -0.08 1.53 -14.27
N LEU A 264 -0.14 2.82 -14.59
CA LEU A 264 0.26 3.88 -13.66
C LEU A 264 -0.78 3.99 -12.54
N LEU A 265 -0.31 4.24 -11.32
CA LEU A 265 -1.16 4.42 -10.17
C LEU A 265 -1.68 5.87 -10.12
N ALA A 266 -3.00 6.01 -10.08
CA ALA A 266 -3.66 7.25 -9.72
C ALA A 266 -3.85 7.29 -8.20
N TYR A 267 -2.89 7.90 -7.49
CA TYR A 267 -2.95 8.00 -6.04
C TYR A 267 -4.10 8.90 -5.58
N ARG A 268 -4.93 8.38 -4.68
CA ARG A 268 -6.09 9.10 -4.13
C ARG A 268 -5.72 10.20 -3.12
N GLY A 269 -4.63 9.99 -2.38
CA GLY A 269 -4.15 10.88 -1.33
C GLY A 269 -3.34 10.14 -0.27
N ARG A 270 -3.05 10.81 0.85
CA ARG A 270 -2.24 10.25 1.96
C ARG A 270 -2.98 9.21 2.80
N ARG A 271 -4.31 9.23 2.77
CA ARG A 271 -5.19 8.33 3.54
C ARG A 271 -6.31 7.83 2.63
N PRO A 272 -6.03 6.84 1.76
CA PRO A 272 -6.98 6.39 0.75
C PRO A 272 -8.17 5.58 1.30
N ALA A 273 -8.11 5.15 2.56
CA ALA A 273 -9.16 4.37 3.22
C ALA A 273 -9.19 4.66 4.73
N VAL A 274 -10.28 4.26 5.38
CA VAL A 274 -10.36 4.17 6.85
C VAL A 274 -9.50 3.00 7.32
N VAL A 275 -8.80 3.16 8.43
CA VAL A 275 -7.98 2.11 9.05
C VAL A 275 -8.60 1.70 10.38
N VAL A 276 -8.79 0.39 10.56
CA VAL A 276 -9.28 -0.22 11.80
C VAL A 276 -8.20 -1.17 12.32
N SER A 277 -7.91 -1.12 13.63
CA SER A 277 -6.98 -2.05 14.26
C SER A 277 -7.56 -3.46 14.25
N LEU A 278 -6.75 -4.47 13.93
CA LEU A 278 -7.18 -5.87 14.04
C LEU A 278 -7.54 -6.24 15.49
N ALA A 279 -6.91 -5.61 16.48
CA ALA A 279 -7.28 -5.78 17.88
C ALA A 279 -8.77 -5.45 18.12
N ASP A 280 -9.27 -4.35 17.55
CA ASP A 280 -10.67 -3.93 17.71
C ASP A 280 -11.63 -4.89 17.01
N VAL A 281 -11.23 -5.47 15.87
CA VAL A 281 -11.99 -6.52 15.20
C VAL A 281 -12.06 -7.76 16.10
N LEU A 282 -10.93 -8.26 16.60
CA LEU A 282 -10.85 -9.46 17.44
C LEU A 282 -11.62 -9.30 18.76
N GLU A 283 -11.61 -8.10 19.35
CA GLU A 283 -12.33 -7.78 20.59
C GLU A 283 -13.82 -7.51 20.37
N GLY A 284 -14.27 -7.35 19.12
CA GLY A 284 -15.66 -7.03 18.79
C GLY A 284 -16.04 -5.58 19.14
N THR A 285 -15.06 -4.69 19.27
CA THR A 285 -15.26 -3.26 19.55
C THR A 285 -15.31 -2.41 18.28
N ALA A 286 -14.87 -2.96 17.14
CA ALA A 286 -14.99 -2.31 15.84
C ALA A 286 -16.46 -2.21 15.39
N ASP A 287 -16.84 -1.05 14.86
CA ASP A 287 -18.17 -0.83 14.30
C ASP A 287 -18.37 -1.67 13.02
N ALA A 288 -19.35 -2.58 13.04
CA ALA A 288 -19.68 -3.46 11.93
C ALA A 288 -20.06 -2.70 10.65
N ASP A 289 -20.67 -1.50 10.78
CA ASP A 289 -21.10 -0.69 9.64
C ASP A 289 -19.92 -0.11 8.84
N VAL A 290 -18.72 -0.08 9.46
CA VAL A 290 -17.49 0.28 8.76
C VAL A 290 -17.14 -0.75 7.69
N PHE A 291 -17.47 -2.04 7.87
CA PHE A 291 -17.06 -3.12 6.95
C PHE A 291 -18.14 -3.52 5.93
N ARG A 292 -19.41 -3.30 6.28
CA ARG A 292 -20.53 -3.75 5.47
C ARG A 292 -20.45 -3.21 4.05
N ASP A 293 -20.63 -4.09 3.08
CA ASP A 293 -20.66 -3.76 1.65
C ASP A 293 -19.34 -3.22 1.05
N ARG A 294 -18.20 -3.43 1.73
CA ARG A 294 -16.89 -2.87 1.34
C ARG A 294 -15.85 -3.92 0.98
N VAL A 295 -14.75 -3.46 0.39
CA VAL A 295 -13.51 -4.21 0.28
C VAL A 295 -12.69 -3.99 1.55
N VAL A 296 -12.42 -5.07 2.26
CA VAL A 296 -11.57 -5.10 3.44
C VAL A 296 -10.19 -5.60 3.03
N LEU A 297 -9.15 -4.82 3.30
CA LEU A 297 -7.76 -5.18 3.04
C LEU A 297 -7.06 -5.41 4.39
N LEU A 298 -6.70 -6.66 4.65
CA LEU A 298 -6.05 -7.10 5.90
C LEU A 298 -4.55 -7.28 5.66
N GLY A 299 -3.71 -6.59 6.45
CA GLY A 299 -2.25 -6.67 6.31
C GLY A 299 -1.50 -6.11 7.52
N TYR A 300 -0.18 -6.30 7.56
CA TYR A 300 0.67 -5.77 8.62
C TYR A 300 0.95 -4.28 8.42
N SER A 301 0.97 -3.53 9.51
CA SER A 301 1.36 -2.11 9.49
C SER A 301 2.43 -1.78 10.53
N THR A 302 3.05 -2.79 11.15
CA THR A 302 4.14 -2.61 12.10
C THR A 302 5.48 -2.47 11.38
N LEU A 303 6.34 -1.58 11.88
CA LEU A 303 7.61 -1.22 11.21
C LEU A 303 8.59 -2.40 11.08
N ASP A 304 8.52 -3.35 11.99
CA ASP A 304 9.40 -4.53 12.06
C ASP A 304 9.15 -5.55 10.95
N LYS A 305 7.96 -5.55 10.33
CA LYS A 305 7.63 -6.47 9.22
C LYS A 305 8.20 -6.04 7.87
N GLY A 306 8.73 -4.82 7.76
CA GLY A 306 9.45 -4.36 6.58
C GLY A 306 8.60 -4.19 5.32
N ASP A 307 7.27 -4.12 5.46
CA ASP A 307 6.32 -3.99 4.34
C ASP A 307 5.99 -2.52 4.00
N PHE A 308 6.97 -1.64 4.15
CA PHE A 308 6.82 -0.21 3.84
C PHE A 308 7.43 0.10 2.49
N HIS A 309 6.61 0.62 1.60
CA HIS A 309 7.02 1.03 0.26
C HIS A 309 6.93 2.55 0.12
N GLU A 310 7.92 3.13 -0.53
CA GLU A 310 7.93 4.57 -0.82
C GLU A 310 6.85 4.90 -1.85
N THR A 311 6.06 5.93 -1.60
CA THR A 311 5.01 6.40 -2.51
C THR A 311 5.20 7.88 -2.82
N LEU A 312 4.41 8.42 -3.75
CA LEU A 312 4.41 9.84 -4.10
C LEU A 312 4.17 10.78 -2.90
N TRP A 313 3.58 10.25 -1.82
CA TRP A 313 3.19 10.97 -0.62
C TRP A 313 4.15 10.79 0.55
N THR A 314 5.20 9.99 0.40
CA THR A 314 6.24 9.95 1.41
C THR A 314 7.00 11.27 1.39
N THR A 315 6.75 12.12 2.38
CA THR A 315 7.34 13.46 2.43
C THR A 315 8.76 13.50 2.99
N THR A 316 9.28 12.41 3.57
CA THR A 316 10.66 12.37 4.06
C THR A 316 11.06 10.93 4.31
N GLY A 317 12.12 10.48 3.64
CA GLY A 317 12.63 9.13 3.78
C GLY A 317 13.02 8.83 5.23
N TYR A 318 12.90 7.56 5.61
CA TYR A 318 13.47 7.00 6.83
C TYR A 318 15.01 7.13 6.92
N LEU A 319 15.66 7.80 5.97
CA LEU A 319 17.11 8.02 5.85
C LEU A 319 17.52 9.47 5.50
N ALA A 320 16.76 10.49 5.90
CA ALA A 320 17.31 11.85 5.92
C ALA A 320 18.18 12.05 7.19
N PRO A 321 19.39 12.65 7.08
CA PRO A 321 20.24 12.90 8.24
C PRO A 321 19.47 13.78 9.23
N ARG A 322 19.34 13.31 10.47
CA ARG A 322 18.79 14.13 11.55
C ARG A 322 19.57 15.45 11.59
N PRO A 323 18.91 16.61 11.77
CA PRO A 323 19.65 17.81 12.13
C PRO A 323 20.48 17.48 13.38
N PRO A 324 21.74 17.95 13.46
CA PRO A 324 22.58 17.67 14.61
C PRO A 324 21.80 18.08 15.86
N CYS A 325 21.70 17.18 16.84
CA CYS A 325 21.22 17.54 18.16
C CYS A 325 22.03 18.76 18.60
N GLU A 326 21.38 19.91 18.73
CA GLU A 326 21.99 21.06 19.37
C GLU A 326 22.35 20.64 20.79
N SER A 327 23.65 20.51 21.03
CA SER A 327 24.24 20.41 22.36
C SER A 327 24.08 21.76 23.05
N GLY A 328 22.86 22.06 23.48
CA GLY A 328 22.53 23.20 24.33
C GLY A 328 22.75 22.86 25.80
N PHE A 329 24.01 22.87 26.24
CA PHE A 329 24.33 23.06 27.66
C PHE A 329 23.91 24.48 28.06
N GLY A 330 23.11 24.60 29.11
CA GLY A 330 23.02 25.83 29.92
C GLY A 330 21.65 26.50 30.00
N GLY A 331 21.03 26.43 31.18
CA GLY A 331 20.00 27.38 31.58
C GLY A 331 18.76 26.75 32.21
N SER A 332 18.84 26.42 33.50
CA SER A 332 17.66 26.12 34.31
C SER A 332 16.80 27.38 34.48
N PRO A 333 15.49 27.36 34.17
CA PRO A 333 14.59 28.41 34.62
C PRO A 333 14.24 28.16 36.09
N ARG A 334 14.64 29.11 36.93
CA ARG A 334 14.33 29.19 38.37
C ARG A 334 12.81 29.09 38.60
N ARG A 335 12.40 28.23 39.53
CA ARG A 335 11.08 28.33 40.18
C ARG A 335 11.07 29.55 41.12
N PRO A 336 9.99 30.34 41.20
CA PRO A 336 9.74 31.17 42.35
C PRO A 336 8.95 30.37 43.41
N ALA A 337 9.54 30.26 44.60
CA ALA A 337 8.82 30.17 45.88
C ALA A 337 8.65 31.63 46.40
N ALA A 338 7.71 32.06 47.24
CA ALA A 338 6.74 31.45 48.13
C ALA A 338 5.67 32.51 48.51
N ASP A 339 4.53 32.09 49.06
CA ASP A 339 3.89 32.62 50.29
C ASP A 339 2.61 31.80 50.54
N LEU A 340 2.60 30.78 51.41
CA LEU A 340 2.50 30.79 52.88
C LEU A 340 1.25 31.49 53.45
N GLY A 341 0.25 30.66 53.76
CA GLY A 341 -0.77 30.90 54.77
C GLY A 341 -1.17 29.56 55.40
N VAL A 342 -0.55 29.22 56.53
CA VAL A 342 -0.86 28.02 57.33
C VAL A 342 -1.30 28.47 58.72
N ALA A 343 -2.38 27.87 59.25
CA ALA A 343 -2.52 27.55 60.67
C ALA A 343 -3.54 26.39 60.86
N PRO A 344 -3.41 25.56 61.93
CA PRO A 344 -3.51 24.10 61.81
C PRO A 344 -4.40 23.40 62.87
N LEU A 345 -4.31 22.05 62.89
CA LEU A 345 -4.69 21.06 63.93
C LEU A 345 -6.16 20.56 63.85
N ASP A 346 -6.46 19.26 63.97
CA ASP A 346 -6.02 18.37 65.04
C ASP A 346 -6.10 16.85 64.72
N ARG A 347 -5.40 16.04 65.52
CA ARG A 347 -5.23 14.58 65.42
C ARG A 347 -6.19 13.79 66.33
N ASN A 348 -6.93 12.81 65.74
CA ASN A 348 -7.21 11.40 66.18
C ASN A 348 -7.71 11.10 67.63
N PRO A 349 -7.93 9.84 68.09
CA PRO A 349 -8.53 8.58 67.57
C PRO A 349 -9.58 7.96 68.56
N MET A 350 -10.09 6.73 68.30
CA MET A 350 -10.61 5.64 69.22
C MET A 350 -11.93 5.01 68.69
N ASP A 351 -12.26 3.71 68.74
CA ASP A 351 -11.65 2.48 69.29
C ASP A 351 -12.42 1.20 68.81
N ARG A 352 -11.68 0.07 68.72
CA ARG A 352 -12.01 -1.38 68.98
C ARG A 352 -13.22 -2.14 68.39
N ARG A 353 -12.92 -3.31 67.76
CA ARG A 353 -12.88 -4.71 68.31
C ARG A 353 -12.54 -5.68 67.14
N VAL A 354 -11.41 -6.42 67.12
CA VAL A 354 -11.05 -7.73 67.71
C VAL A 354 -11.95 -8.92 67.31
N GLY A 355 -11.37 -9.91 66.62
CA GLY A 355 -11.84 -11.29 66.46
C GLY A 355 -10.87 -12.14 65.62
N PHE A 356 -10.29 -13.18 66.22
CA PHE A 356 -9.17 -14.02 65.76
C PHE A 356 -9.65 -15.47 65.51
N SER A 357 -8.81 -16.29 64.84
CA SER A 357 -8.83 -17.79 64.72
C SER A 357 -9.66 -18.36 63.55
N GLY A 358 -9.24 -19.35 62.73
CA GLY A 358 -8.08 -20.26 62.68
C GLY A 358 -8.20 -21.13 61.38
N SER A 359 -7.09 -21.50 60.72
CA SER A 359 -6.46 -22.83 60.73
C SER A 359 -7.03 -23.93 59.78
N LEU A 360 -6.21 -24.27 58.77
CA LEU A 360 -5.79 -25.60 58.27
C LEU A 360 -6.77 -26.66 57.68
N GLY A 361 -6.29 -27.28 56.59
CA GLY A 361 -6.63 -28.62 56.06
C GLY A 361 -7.61 -28.58 54.89
N GLY A 362 -7.46 -29.24 53.74
CA GLY A 362 -6.60 -30.35 53.32
C GLY A 362 -7.42 -31.25 52.36
N THR A 363 -6.76 -31.86 51.36
CA THR A 363 -7.17 -33.04 50.55
C THR A 363 -8.42 -32.91 49.64
N GLN A 364 -8.22 -33.01 48.32
CA GLN A 364 -8.34 -34.24 47.49
C GLN A 364 -9.78 -34.74 47.37
N ASP A 365 -10.33 -34.60 46.16
CA ASP A 365 -10.95 -35.68 45.37
C ASP A 365 -10.75 -35.37 43.88
#